data_AF-A0A8T4ZSF8-F1
#
_entry.id   AF-A0A8T4ZSF8-F1
#
_cell.length_a   1.000
_cell.length_b   1.000
_cell.length_c   1.000
_cell.angle_alpha   90.00
_cell.angle_beta   90.00
_cell.angle_gamma   90.00
#
_symmetry.space_group_name_H-M   'P 1'
#
loop_
_entity.id
_entity.type
_entity.pdbx_description
1 polymer ?
#
loop_
_entity_poly.entity_id
_entity_poly.type
_entity_poly.pdbx_seq_one_letter_code
_entity_poly.pdbx_strand_id
1 'polypeptide(L)'
;MDKGKVAIILGVICVILTASLFGAIIHYAGVIKDKDFMINSLQSQNDMLQAQNDMLQAWLDENRNLLSKLQEWLRGNITYYESQIEFLNQELNELNQTHQELYVNYTILTNVGLVFNGLKISSLKVKEDYDRGSLLGNVTNMKNELMSKVYVILFIFDINGSLDNYQVRTIENLAFNETKSFEFPHVLEKNRTFRLFAVGNYGFSDIENSKIAELLSEVEELNVRIEQLDARIKELEKMLGYESYILTDQAYYYSIRTDLQRSSKSILVVMYSMIYDPYHDPPNWANDLIEELINAKRRGVNVRVIIEYRTYSGFLENNLWAHNYLFSNGVSVKLDDEPDNDHLKLVIIDDKIIYIGSHDWNDPSLFSNHEISVKIVSEKLSKTLREYVEANFR
;
A
#
# COMPACT_ATOMS: atom_id res chain seq x y z
N MET A 1 -24.91 -103.98 31.08
CA MET A 1 -25.35 -102.60 31.38
C MET A 1 -26.86 -102.55 31.23
N ASP A 2 -27.59 -102.12 32.26
CA ASP A 2 -29.06 -102.11 32.29
C ASP A 2 -29.61 -101.10 31.26
N LYS A 3 -30.35 -101.58 30.25
CA LYS A 3 -30.84 -100.77 29.13
C LYS A 3 -31.68 -99.58 29.58
N GLY A 4 -32.40 -99.70 30.71
CA GLY A 4 -33.17 -98.60 31.29
C GLY A 4 -32.31 -97.46 31.83
N LYS A 5 -31.16 -97.78 32.44
CA LYS A 5 -30.22 -96.77 32.98
C LYS A 5 -29.49 -96.01 31.85
N VAL A 6 -29.17 -96.68 30.74
CA VAL A 6 -28.53 -96.05 29.58
C VAL A 6 -29.46 -95.04 28.90
N ALA A 7 -30.75 -95.38 28.75
CA ALA A 7 -31.75 -94.49 28.17
C ALA A 7 -31.98 -93.23 29.02
N ILE A 8 -32.01 -93.38 30.35
CA ILE A 8 -32.12 -92.24 31.28
C ILE A 8 -30.88 -91.34 31.18
N ILE A 9 -29.67 -91.90 31.15
CA ILE A 9 -28.42 -91.14 31.02
C ILE A 9 -28.38 -90.38 29.68
N LEU A 10 -28.74 -91.02 28.56
CA LEU A 10 -28.82 -90.36 27.25
C LEU A 10 -29.89 -89.26 27.21
N GLY A 11 -31.04 -89.48 27.85
CA GLY A 11 -32.10 -88.46 27.99
C GLY A 11 -31.63 -87.24 28.78
N VAL A 12 -30.94 -87.44 29.90
CA VAL A 12 -30.36 -86.36 30.72
C VAL A 12 -29.27 -85.61 29.95
N ILE A 13 -28.37 -86.31 29.27
CA ILE A 13 -27.34 -85.68 28.42
C ILE A 13 -28.00 -84.85 27.30
N CYS A 14 -29.06 -85.37 26.67
CA CYS A 14 -29.78 -84.65 25.62
C CYS A 14 -30.43 -83.36 26.16
N VAL A 15 -31.04 -83.40 27.35
CA VAL A 15 -31.61 -82.21 28.01
C VAL A 15 -30.54 -81.19 28.39
N ILE A 16 -29.38 -81.65 28.88
CA ILE A 16 -28.25 -80.76 29.19
C ILE A 16 -27.71 -80.10 27.92
N LEU A 17 -27.53 -80.88 26.84
CA LEU A 17 -27.06 -80.36 25.56
C LEU A 17 -28.05 -79.36 24.95
N THR A 18 -29.36 -79.64 24.99
CA THR A 18 -30.37 -78.71 24.46
C THR A 18 -30.48 -77.43 25.28
N ALA A 19 -30.42 -77.52 26.62
CA ALA A 19 -30.40 -76.35 27.49
C ALA A 19 -29.12 -75.50 27.29
N SER A 20 -27.95 -76.15 27.13
CA SER A 20 -26.70 -75.45 26.87
C SER A 20 -26.69 -74.78 25.49
N LEU A 21 -27.23 -75.44 24.46
CA LEU A 21 -27.39 -74.87 23.13
C LEU A 21 -28.36 -73.68 23.15
N PHE A 22 -29.48 -73.78 23.86
CA PHE A 22 -30.44 -72.69 24.00
C PHE A 22 -29.84 -71.47 24.73
N GLY A 23 -29.07 -71.70 25.79
CA GLY A 23 -28.32 -70.66 26.49
C GLY A 23 -27.28 -69.98 25.58
N ALA A 24 -26.56 -70.74 24.77
CA ALA A 24 -25.62 -70.21 23.78
C ALA A 24 -26.34 -69.36 22.71
N ILE A 25 -27.49 -69.82 22.20
CA ILE A 25 -28.30 -69.07 21.23
C ILE A 25 -28.75 -67.73 21.81
N ILE A 26 -29.27 -67.69 23.05
CA ILE A 26 -29.68 -66.45 23.71
C ILE A 26 -28.49 -65.51 23.90
N HIS A 27 -27.35 -66.03 24.35
CA HIS A 27 -26.15 -65.23 24.55
C HIS A 27 -25.65 -64.59 23.25
N TYR A 28 -25.50 -65.39 22.19
CA TYR A 28 -25.05 -64.87 20.89
C TYR A 28 -26.08 -63.95 20.22
N ALA A 29 -27.37 -64.17 20.41
CA ALA A 29 -28.41 -63.25 19.95
C ALA A 29 -28.30 -61.86 20.62
N GLY A 30 -27.98 -61.83 21.92
CA GLY A 30 -27.69 -60.59 22.64
C GLY A 30 -26.45 -59.86 22.09
N VAL A 31 -25.34 -60.59 21.91
CA VAL A 31 -24.09 -60.05 21.35
C VAL A 31 -24.30 -59.48 19.93
N ILE A 32 -25.09 -60.17 19.08
CA ILE A 32 -25.41 -59.68 17.74
C ILE A 32 -26.19 -58.37 17.82
N LYS A 33 -27.22 -58.29 18.68
CA LYS A 33 -28.01 -57.07 18.86
C LYS A 33 -27.17 -55.88 19.33
N ASP A 34 -26.25 -56.10 20.27
CA ASP A 34 -25.34 -55.04 20.75
C ASP A 34 -24.38 -54.58 19.66
N LYS A 35 -23.87 -55.51 18.83
CA LYS A 35 -23.04 -55.18 17.66
C LYS A 35 -23.82 -54.42 16.59
N ASP A 36 -25.07 -54.80 16.32
CA ASP A 36 -25.93 -54.09 15.37
C ASP A 36 -26.19 -52.64 15.85
N PHE A 37 -26.38 -52.44 17.15
CA PHE A 37 -26.50 -51.11 17.74
C PHE A 37 -25.21 -50.28 17.55
N MET A 38 -24.04 -50.87 17.81
CA MET A 38 -22.75 -50.20 17.56
C MET A 38 -22.55 -49.86 16.08
N ILE A 39 -22.87 -50.78 15.17
CA ILE A 39 -22.77 -50.55 13.72
C ILE A 39 -23.63 -49.37 13.30
N ASN A 40 -24.90 -49.33 13.73
CA ASN A 40 -25.80 -48.21 13.42
C ASN A 40 -25.29 -46.88 13.97
N SER A 41 -24.73 -46.88 15.19
CA SER A 41 -24.13 -45.68 15.78
C SER A 41 -22.92 -45.19 14.98
N LEU A 42 -22.03 -46.10 14.58
CA LEU A 42 -20.86 -45.76 13.76
C LEU A 42 -21.26 -45.26 12.37
N GLN A 43 -22.30 -45.86 11.77
CA GLN A 43 -22.83 -45.44 10.48
C GLN A 43 -23.35 -44.00 10.56
N SER A 44 -24.12 -43.67 11.60
CA SER A 44 -24.60 -42.31 11.83
C SER A 44 -23.45 -41.31 12.04
N GLN A 45 -22.38 -41.70 12.74
CA GLN A 45 -21.20 -40.84 12.89
C GLN A 45 -20.49 -40.61 11.56
N ASN A 46 -20.37 -41.66 10.74
CA ASN A 46 -19.73 -41.56 9.43
C ASN A 46 -20.54 -40.67 8.48
N ASP A 47 -21.87 -40.73 8.53
CA ASP A 47 -22.74 -39.85 7.75
C ASP A 47 -22.59 -38.37 8.17
N MET A 48 -22.46 -38.11 9.48
CA MET A 48 -22.18 -36.77 9.99
C MET A 48 -20.81 -36.24 9.55
N LEU A 49 -19.76 -37.07 9.62
CA LEU A 49 -18.43 -36.70 9.16
C LEU A 49 -18.39 -36.45 7.65
N GLN A 50 -19.13 -37.26 6.87
CA GLN A 50 -19.24 -37.05 5.43
C GLN A 50 -19.90 -35.71 5.12
N ALA A 51 -20.99 -35.37 5.81
CA ALA A 51 -21.64 -34.07 5.65
C ALA A 51 -20.72 -32.90 6.02
N GLN A 52 -19.93 -33.02 7.09
CA GLN A 52 -18.94 -32.01 7.47
C GLN A 52 -17.85 -31.85 6.40
N ASN A 53 -17.34 -32.96 5.85
CA ASN A 53 -16.36 -32.93 4.77
C ASN A 53 -16.91 -32.24 3.53
N ASP A 54 -18.16 -32.52 3.15
CA ASP A 54 -18.80 -31.90 2.00
C ASP A 54 -18.94 -30.37 2.19
N MET A 55 -19.29 -29.93 3.41
CA MET A 55 -19.35 -28.49 3.74
C MET A 55 -17.96 -27.83 3.69
N LEU A 56 -16.93 -28.49 4.21
CA LEU A 56 -15.55 -28.00 4.16
C LEU A 56 -15.01 -27.89 2.73
N GLN A 57 -15.35 -28.86 1.87
CA GLN A 57 -14.99 -28.80 0.45
C GLN A 57 -15.67 -27.63 -0.26
N ALA A 58 -16.97 -27.42 -0.02
CA ALA A 58 -17.69 -26.28 -0.59
C ALA A 58 -17.08 -24.94 -0.15
N TRP A 59 -16.72 -24.81 1.13
CA TRP A 59 -16.06 -23.61 1.67
C TRP A 59 -14.66 -23.41 1.07
N LEU A 60 -13.88 -24.48 0.90
CA LEU A 60 -12.57 -24.43 0.26
C LEU A 60 -12.65 -23.96 -1.20
N ASP A 61 -13.64 -24.47 -1.95
CA ASP A 61 -13.86 -24.08 -3.34
C ASP A 61 -14.29 -22.62 -3.45
N GLU A 62 -15.13 -22.12 -2.54
CA GLU A 62 -15.52 -20.72 -2.48
C GLU A 62 -14.30 -19.81 -2.20
N ASN A 63 -13.45 -20.18 -1.23
CA ASN A 63 -12.22 -19.44 -0.95
C ASN A 63 -11.23 -19.45 -2.12
N ARG A 64 -11.09 -20.57 -2.82
CA ARG A 64 -10.28 -20.65 -4.04
C ARG A 64 -10.80 -19.69 -5.12
N ASN A 65 -12.12 -19.60 -5.27
CA ASN A 65 -12.74 -18.66 -6.20
C ASN A 65 -12.47 -17.20 -5.80
N LEU A 66 -12.63 -16.86 -4.52
CA LEU A 66 -12.31 -15.53 -4.00
C LEU A 66 -10.84 -15.17 -4.22
N LEU A 67 -9.92 -16.11 -3.96
CA LEU A 67 -8.49 -15.91 -4.21
C LEU A 67 -8.20 -15.66 -5.70
N SER A 68 -8.82 -16.44 -6.60
CA SER A 68 -8.68 -16.24 -8.05
C SER A 68 -9.17 -14.86 -8.49
N LYS A 69 -10.32 -14.42 -7.98
CA LYS A 69 -10.86 -13.07 -8.26
C LYS A 69 -9.94 -11.96 -7.76
N LEU A 70 -9.36 -12.13 -6.57
CA LEU A 70 -8.42 -11.17 -6.01
C LEU A 70 -7.13 -11.09 -6.85
N GLN A 71 -6.62 -12.24 -7.29
CA GLN A 71 -5.44 -12.30 -8.18
C GLN A 71 -5.71 -11.61 -9.52
N GLU A 72 -6.88 -11.85 -10.14
CA GLU A 72 -7.27 -11.17 -11.38
C GLU A 72 -7.39 -9.66 -11.20
N TRP A 73 -8.01 -9.22 -10.09
CA TRP A 73 -8.15 -7.79 -9.77
C TRP A 73 -6.79 -7.12 -9.54
N LEU A 74 -5.89 -7.75 -8.78
CA LEU A 74 -4.54 -7.26 -8.56
C LEU A 74 -3.76 -7.15 -9.87
N ARG A 75 -3.82 -8.17 -10.73
CA ARG A 75 -3.16 -8.15 -12.03
C ARG A 75 -3.68 -7.01 -12.90
N GLY A 76 -4.99 -6.79 -12.94
CA GLY A 76 -5.61 -5.69 -13.69
C GLY A 76 -5.12 -4.32 -13.22
N ASN A 77 -5.00 -4.11 -11.90
CA ASN A 77 -4.47 -2.87 -11.36
C ASN A 77 -2.99 -2.66 -11.68
N ILE A 78 -2.16 -3.71 -11.57
CA ILE A 78 -0.73 -3.63 -11.92
C ILE A 78 -0.59 -3.19 -13.38
N THR A 79 -1.27 -3.88 -14.29
CA THR A 79 -1.23 -3.53 -15.72
C THR A 79 -1.71 -2.10 -15.98
N TYR A 80 -2.78 -1.66 -15.30
CA TYR A 80 -3.27 -0.29 -15.42
C TYR A 80 -2.20 0.74 -15.03
N TYR A 81 -1.56 0.57 -13.87
CA TYR A 81 -0.54 1.51 -13.41
C TYR A 81 0.75 1.45 -14.24
N GLU A 82 1.16 0.26 -14.70
CA GLU A 82 2.29 0.11 -15.63
C GLU A 82 2.04 0.89 -16.93
N SER A 83 0.83 0.80 -17.51
CA SER A 83 0.47 1.58 -18.70
C SER A 83 0.46 3.09 -18.45
N GLN A 84 0.02 3.55 -17.27
CA GLN A 84 0.08 4.98 -16.91
C GLN A 84 1.53 5.48 -16.80
N ILE A 85 2.42 4.68 -16.21
CA ILE A 85 3.85 5.01 -16.11
C ILE A 85 4.50 5.08 -17.49
N GLU A 86 4.21 4.11 -18.36
CA GLU A 86 4.74 4.09 -19.72
C GLU A 86 4.28 5.32 -20.53
N PHE A 87 3.00 5.68 -20.43
CA PHE A 87 2.46 6.88 -21.07
C PHE A 87 3.16 8.15 -20.59
N LEU A 88 3.32 8.33 -19.27
CA LEU A 88 3.98 9.51 -18.70
C LEU A 88 5.46 9.59 -19.08
N ASN A 89 6.15 8.46 -19.15
CA ASN A 89 7.55 8.41 -19.60
C ASN A 89 7.68 8.81 -21.08
N GLN A 90 6.70 8.46 -21.91
CA GLN A 90 6.67 8.89 -23.30
C GLN A 90 6.47 10.41 -23.39
N GLU A 91 5.50 10.96 -22.66
CA GLU A 91 5.22 12.40 -22.62
C GLU A 91 6.44 13.21 -22.12
N LEU A 92 7.13 12.71 -21.09
CA LEU A 92 8.37 13.31 -20.57
C LEU A 92 9.50 13.31 -21.61
N ASN A 93 9.64 12.22 -22.38
CA ASN A 93 10.65 12.12 -23.42
C ASN A 93 10.41 13.09 -24.58
N GLU A 94 9.16 13.21 -25.03
CA GLU A 94 8.77 14.17 -26.08
C GLU A 94 9.07 15.60 -25.63
N LEU A 95 8.73 15.93 -24.38
CA LEU A 95 8.98 17.25 -23.82
C LEU A 95 10.48 17.56 -23.68
N ASN A 96 11.28 16.59 -23.24
CA ASN A 96 12.73 16.75 -23.17
C ASN A 96 13.36 17.00 -24.55
N GLN A 97 12.86 16.34 -25.60
CA GLN A 97 13.31 16.60 -26.97
C GLN A 97 13.00 18.04 -27.40
N THR A 98 11.76 18.50 -27.17
CA THR A 98 11.37 19.88 -27.49
C THR A 98 12.22 20.90 -26.72
N HIS A 99 12.47 20.67 -25.42
CA HIS A 99 13.33 21.53 -24.62
C HIS A 99 14.76 21.60 -25.17
N GLN A 100 15.34 20.46 -25.58
CA GLN A 100 16.68 20.44 -26.18
C GLN A 100 16.74 21.23 -27.49
N GLU A 101 15.74 21.09 -28.36
CA GLU A 101 15.66 21.86 -29.61
C GLU A 101 15.57 23.37 -29.35
N LEU A 102 14.72 23.78 -28.40
CA LEU A 102 14.60 25.18 -27.99
C LEU A 102 15.90 25.72 -27.38
N TYR A 103 16.60 24.92 -26.58
CA TYR A 103 17.89 25.31 -26.00
C TYR A 103 18.97 25.50 -27.07
N VAL A 104 19.01 24.64 -28.09
CA VAL A 104 19.89 24.80 -29.25
C VAL A 104 19.56 26.09 -30.00
N ASN A 105 18.28 26.36 -30.28
CA ASN A 105 17.85 27.60 -30.92
C ASN A 105 18.25 28.84 -30.10
N TYR A 106 18.03 28.81 -28.78
CA TYR A 106 18.44 29.88 -27.86
C TYR A 106 19.95 30.14 -27.92
N THR A 107 20.75 29.07 -27.92
CA THR A 107 22.21 29.16 -27.99
C THR A 107 22.67 29.76 -29.33
N ILE A 108 22.06 29.33 -30.45
CA ILE A 108 22.33 29.88 -31.78
C ILE A 108 22.03 31.39 -31.78
N LEU A 109 20.84 31.79 -31.34
CA LEU A 109 20.41 33.19 -31.29
C LEU A 109 21.31 34.06 -30.41
N THR A 110 21.83 33.50 -29.31
CA THR A 110 22.81 34.17 -28.45
C THR A 110 24.17 34.33 -29.15
N ASN A 111 24.65 33.28 -29.82
CA ASN A 111 25.95 33.28 -30.51
C ASN A 111 25.98 34.18 -31.74
N VAL A 112 24.87 34.27 -32.49
CA VAL A 112 24.77 35.19 -33.64
C VAL A 112 24.51 36.64 -33.21
N GLY A 113 24.44 36.90 -31.90
CA GLY A 113 24.15 38.21 -31.35
C GLY A 113 22.79 38.72 -31.83
N LEU A 114 21.76 37.88 -31.78
CA LEU A 114 20.35 38.27 -31.96
C LEU A 114 19.62 38.32 -30.61
N VAL A 115 20.14 37.65 -29.57
CA VAL A 115 19.67 37.72 -28.18
C VAL A 115 20.73 38.45 -27.34
N PHE A 116 20.40 39.62 -26.81
CA PHE A 116 21.34 40.45 -26.06
C PHE A 116 21.02 40.44 -24.57
N ASN A 117 21.37 39.35 -23.90
CA ASN A 117 21.16 39.18 -22.46
C ASN A 117 21.76 40.33 -21.63
N GLY A 118 20.91 40.97 -20.83
CA GLY A 118 21.31 42.01 -19.89
C GLY A 118 20.15 42.84 -19.35
N LEU A 119 19.01 42.90 -20.06
CA LEU A 119 17.80 43.60 -19.63
C LEU A 119 16.58 42.70 -19.71
N LYS A 120 15.74 42.70 -18.67
CA LYS A 120 14.47 41.98 -18.61
C LYS A 120 13.31 42.97 -18.58
N ILE A 121 12.45 42.96 -19.60
CA ILE A 121 11.14 43.64 -19.55
C ILE A 121 10.16 42.73 -18.82
N SER A 122 9.35 43.28 -17.91
CA SER A 122 8.37 42.52 -17.12
C SER A 122 7.15 43.39 -16.76
N SER A 123 6.10 42.76 -16.25
CA SER A 123 4.89 43.44 -15.77
C SER A 123 4.23 44.35 -16.83
N LEU A 124 4.31 43.97 -18.10
CA LEU A 124 3.75 44.75 -19.20
C LEU A 124 2.22 44.77 -19.12
N LYS A 125 1.62 45.96 -19.12
CA LYS A 125 0.18 46.16 -19.03
C LYS A 125 -0.26 47.31 -19.91
N VAL A 126 -1.43 47.16 -20.53
CA VAL A 126 -2.13 48.26 -21.20
C VAL A 126 -3.19 48.79 -20.24
N LYS A 127 -3.10 50.08 -19.90
CA LYS A 127 -4.12 50.78 -19.12
C LYS A 127 -5.02 51.54 -20.09
N GLU A 128 -6.32 51.28 -20.06
CA GLU A 128 -7.28 52.00 -20.89
C GLU A 128 -7.50 53.42 -20.32
N ASP A 129 -7.18 54.46 -21.10
CA ASP A 129 -7.45 55.86 -20.76
C ASP A 129 -8.34 56.50 -21.85
N TYR A 130 -9.65 56.56 -21.62
CA TYR A 130 -10.64 57.11 -22.57
C TYR A 130 -10.55 56.47 -23.97
N ASP A 131 -10.05 57.21 -24.96
CA ASP A 131 -9.99 56.80 -26.38
C ASP A 131 -8.63 56.18 -26.78
N ARG A 132 -7.62 56.22 -25.90
CA ARG A 132 -6.27 55.68 -26.16
C ARG A 132 -5.66 55.02 -24.93
N GLY A 133 -5.14 53.81 -25.08
CA GLY A 133 -4.44 53.07 -24.03
C GLY A 133 -3.02 53.57 -23.78
N SER A 134 -2.60 53.53 -22.51
CA SER A 134 -1.23 53.78 -22.06
C SER A 134 -0.52 52.44 -21.84
N LEU A 135 0.73 52.32 -22.30
CA LEU A 135 1.53 51.11 -22.10
C LEU A 135 2.49 51.31 -20.92
N LEU A 136 2.39 50.44 -19.92
CA LEU A 136 3.21 50.44 -18.73
C LEU A 136 4.01 49.14 -18.64
N GLY A 137 5.20 49.22 -18.07
CA GLY A 137 5.99 48.03 -17.77
C GLY A 137 7.21 48.37 -16.92
N ASN A 138 7.99 47.34 -16.65
CA ASN A 138 9.22 47.42 -15.87
C ASN A 138 10.39 46.93 -16.71
N VAL A 139 11.56 47.52 -16.50
CA VAL A 139 12.83 46.99 -17.00
C VAL A 139 13.77 46.70 -15.83
N THR A 140 14.44 45.55 -15.87
CA THR A 140 15.39 45.11 -14.84
C THR A 140 16.75 44.84 -15.47
N ASN A 141 17.82 45.31 -14.84
CA ASN A 141 19.17 44.97 -15.26
C ASN A 141 19.59 43.61 -14.70
N MET A 142 19.81 42.65 -15.57
CA MET A 142 20.21 41.27 -15.25
C MET A 142 21.73 41.06 -15.34
N LYS A 143 22.49 42.08 -15.73
CA LYS A 143 23.95 42.02 -15.87
C LYS A 143 24.61 42.58 -14.60
N ASN A 144 25.67 41.93 -14.12
CA ASN A 144 26.41 42.33 -12.93
C ASN A 144 27.29 43.59 -13.15
N GLU A 145 26.80 44.56 -13.92
CA GLU A 145 27.45 45.81 -14.30
C GLU A 145 26.40 46.93 -14.40
N LEU A 146 26.76 48.17 -14.09
CA LEU A 146 25.86 49.32 -14.19
C LEU A 146 25.50 49.64 -15.65
N MET A 147 24.21 49.80 -15.95
CA MET A 147 23.77 50.36 -17.23
C MET A 147 23.55 51.86 -17.11
N SER A 148 24.48 52.66 -17.64
CA SER A 148 24.38 54.13 -17.53
C SER A 148 23.17 54.69 -18.26
N LYS A 149 22.78 54.06 -19.39
CA LYS A 149 21.58 54.39 -20.14
C LYS A 149 20.90 53.12 -20.64
N VAL A 150 19.58 53.12 -20.59
CA VAL A 150 18.69 52.11 -21.16
C VAL A 150 17.59 52.84 -21.94
N TYR A 151 17.50 52.56 -23.25
CA TYR A 151 16.50 53.12 -24.15
C TYR A 151 15.37 52.13 -24.31
N VAL A 152 14.21 52.41 -23.73
CA VAL A 152 12.98 51.68 -23.99
C VAL A 152 12.32 52.28 -25.24
N ILE A 153 12.20 51.49 -26.31
CA ILE A 153 11.70 51.95 -27.62
C ILE A 153 10.40 51.22 -27.93
N LEU A 154 9.31 51.95 -28.11
CA LEU A 154 8.00 51.43 -28.49
C LEU A 154 7.75 51.76 -29.97
N PHE A 155 7.52 50.75 -30.80
CA PHE A 155 7.03 50.88 -32.18
C PHE A 155 5.55 50.55 -32.21
N ILE A 156 4.76 51.31 -32.96
CA ILE A 156 3.31 51.16 -33.10
C ILE A 156 3.03 50.92 -34.57
N PHE A 157 2.23 49.90 -34.87
CA PHE A 157 1.91 49.48 -36.23
C PHE A 157 0.43 49.69 -36.51
N ASP A 158 0.13 50.05 -37.74
CA ASP A 158 -1.21 50.08 -38.28
C ASP A 158 -1.78 48.66 -38.46
N ILE A 159 -3.10 48.58 -38.67
CA ILE A 159 -3.83 47.31 -38.86
C ILE A 159 -3.30 46.49 -40.04
N ASN A 160 -2.73 47.16 -41.05
CA ASN A 160 -2.11 46.53 -42.23
C ASN A 160 -0.67 46.05 -41.98
N GLY A 161 -0.13 46.24 -40.77
CA GLY A 161 1.23 45.88 -40.39
C GLY A 161 2.32 46.89 -40.77
N SER A 162 2.00 48.06 -41.36
CA SER A 162 3.00 49.11 -41.57
C SER A 162 3.31 49.85 -40.27
N LEU A 163 4.57 50.27 -40.09
CA LEU A 163 4.97 51.09 -38.95
C LEU A 163 4.29 52.46 -39.04
N ASP A 164 3.46 52.78 -38.04
CA ASP A 164 2.78 54.08 -37.92
C ASP A 164 3.68 55.09 -37.19
N ASN A 165 4.19 54.72 -36.01
CA ASN A 165 5.01 55.61 -35.19
C ASN A 165 5.94 54.85 -34.24
N TYR A 166 6.92 55.54 -33.66
CA TYR A 166 7.71 55.02 -32.54
C TYR A 166 7.96 56.08 -31.46
N GLN A 167 8.14 55.64 -30.21
CA GLN A 167 8.48 56.49 -29.07
C GLN A 167 9.66 55.90 -28.29
N VAL A 168 10.45 56.76 -27.68
CA VAL A 168 11.61 56.36 -26.86
C VAL A 168 11.45 56.92 -25.45
N ARG A 169 11.76 56.10 -24.45
CA ARG A 169 11.97 56.51 -23.05
C ARG A 169 13.38 56.12 -22.66
N THR A 170 14.07 57.00 -21.93
CA THR A 170 15.42 56.74 -21.44
C THR A 170 15.36 56.52 -19.94
N ILE A 171 15.95 55.43 -19.47
CA ILE A 171 16.18 55.13 -18.07
C ILE A 171 17.68 55.26 -17.83
N GLU A 172 18.06 56.12 -16.90
CA GLU A 172 19.46 56.36 -16.57
C GLU A 172 19.86 55.60 -15.31
N ASN A 173 21.12 55.16 -15.29
CA ASN A 173 21.78 54.53 -14.15
C ASN A 173 20.98 53.37 -13.55
N LEU A 174 20.77 52.30 -14.32
CA LEU A 174 20.10 51.08 -13.87
C LEU A 174 21.13 50.09 -13.30
N ALA A 175 21.22 50.00 -11.97
CA ALA A 175 22.16 49.14 -11.25
C ALA A 175 21.83 47.65 -11.39
N PHE A 176 22.77 46.77 -11.06
CA PHE A 176 22.54 45.32 -11.09
C PHE A 176 21.32 44.94 -10.23
N ASN A 177 20.40 44.18 -10.81
CA ASN A 177 19.15 43.73 -10.21
C ASN A 177 18.18 44.87 -9.80
N GLU A 178 18.45 46.11 -10.25
CA GLU A 178 17.53 47.23 -10.08
C GLU A 178 16.43 47.14 -11.14
N THR A 179 15.18 47.37 -10.71
CA THR A 179 14.00 47.45 -11.58
C THR A 179 13.48 48.88 -11.61
N LYS A 180 13.27 49.44 -12.81
CA LYS A 180 12.64 50.75 -13.00
C LYS A 180 11.43 50.64 -13.93
N SER A 181 10.37 51.37 -13.62
CA SER A 181 9.16 51.41 -14.44
C SER A 181 9.29 52.41 -15.60
N PHE A 182 8.60 52.12 -16.70
CA PHE A 182 8.41 53.02 -17.83
C PHE A 182 6.93 53.13 -18.19
N GLU A 183 6.57 54.26 -18.78
CA GLU A 183 5.22 54.53 -19.26
C GLU A 183 5.24 55.29 -20.59
N PHE A 184 4.40 54.82 -21.51
CA PHE A 184 4.04 55.49 -22.76
C PHE A 184 2.55 55.86 -22.69
N PRO A 185 2.23 57.11 -22.29
CA PRO A 185 0.84 57.51 -22.08
C PRO A 185 0.11 57.76 -23.40
N HIS A 186 -1.13 57.27 -23.52
CA HIS A 186 -2.05 57.53 -24.63
C HIS A 186 -1.51 57.16 -26.04
N VAL A 187 -0.85 56.01 -26.15
CA VAL A 187 -0.14 55.59 -27.37
C VAL A 187 -0.82 54.47 -28.16
N LEU A 188 -1.75 53.72 -27.56
CA LEU A 188 -2.40 52.58 -28.20
C LEU A 188 -3.85 52.90 -28.55
N GLU A 189 -4.15 53.06 -29.83
CA GLU A 189 -5.53 53.08 -30.33
C GLU A 189 -6.08 51.64 -30.42
N LYS A 190 -7.41 51.50 -30.34
CA LYS A 190 -8.08 50.19 -30.35
C LYS A 190 -7.72 49.41 -31.62
N ASN A 191 -7.29 48.16 -31.48
CA ASN A 191 -6.89 47.23 -32.54
C ASN A 191 -5.56 47.52 -33.26
N ARG A 192 -4.71 48.41 -32.74
CA ARG A 192 -3.33 48.56 -33.22
C ARG A 192 -2.36 47.62 -32.49
N THR A 193 -1.33 47.17 -33.18
CA THR A 193 -0.27 46.33 -32.61
C THR A 193 0.96 47.17 -32.28
N PHE A 194 1.83 46.68 -31.41
CA PHE A 194 3.05 47.39 -31.03
C PHE A 194 4.21 46.40 -30.78
N ARG A 195 5.44 46.91 -30.86
CA ARG A 195 6.69 46.20 -30.54
C ARG A 195 7.50 47.02 -29.55
N LEU A 196 8.05 46.40 -28.51
CA LEU A 196 8.78 47.10 -27.46
C LEU A 196 10.20 46.54 -27.31
N PHE A 197 11.17 47.44 -27.26
CA PHE A 197 12.59 47.14 -27.05
C PHE A 197 13.09 47.84 -25.78
N ALA A 198 14.13 47.32 -25.15
CA ALA A 198 14.93 48.04 -24.16
C ALA A 198 16.42 47.83 -24.43
N VAL A 199 17.16 48.86 -24.87
CA VAL A 199 18.56 48.76 -25.28
C VAL A 199 19.44 49.51 -24.27
N GLY A 200 20.36 48.82 -23.60
CA GLY A 200 21.34 49.41 -22.70
C GLY A 200 22.78 49.30 -23.21
N ASN A 201 23.72 49.97 -22.53
CA ASN A 201 25.14 50.02 -22.91
C ASN A 201 25.81 48.64 -23.09
N TYR A 202 25.26 47.58 -22.48
CA TYR A 202 25.88 46.26 -22.41
C TYR A 202 24.91 45.10 -22.74
N GLY A 203 23.74 45.39 -23.33
CA GLY A 203 22.71 44.41 -23.73
C GLY A 203 21.42 45.07 -24.26
N PHE A 204 20.52 44.32 -24.93
CA PHE A 204 19.19 44.77 -25.32
C PHE A 204 18.12 43.69 -25.15
N SER A 205 16.88 44.08 -24.85
CA SER A 205 15.69 43.26 -24.89
C SER A 205 14.93 43.61 -26.18
N ASP A 206 14.67 42.62 -27.02
CA ASP A 206 13.84 42.72 -28.22
C ASP A 206 12.70 41.71 -28.10
N ILE A 207 11.47 42.20 -28.07
CA ILE A 207 10.28 41.35 -28.15
C ILE A 207 9.65 41.63 -29.50
N GLU A 208 9.91 40.76 -30.49
CA GLU A 208 9.11 40.68 -31.72
C GLU A 208 8.19 39.46 -31.71
N ASN A 209 6.90 39.75 -31.92
CA ASN A 209 5.85 38.85 -32.36
C ASN A 209 5.34 37.81 -31.35
N SER A 210 4.01 37.67 -31.37
CA SER A 210 3.19 36.82 -30.50
C SER A 210 3.71 35.39 -30.33
N LYS A 211 4.42 34.85 -31.32
CA LYS A 211 4.97 33.50 -31.31
C LYS A 211 6.03 33.25 -30.23
N ILE A 212 6.91 34.21 -29.95
CA ILE A 212 7.99 34.03 -28.96
C ILE A 212 7.45 34.18 -27.54
N ALA A 213 6.49 35.10 -27.33
CA ALA A 213 5.80 35.21 -26.04
C ALA A 213 4.91 33.98 -25.77
N GLU A 214 4.26 33.44 -26.80
CA GLU A 214 3.49 32.19 -26.75
C GLU A 214 4.42 31.00 -26.48
N LEU A 215 5.58 30.89 -27.17
CA LEU A 215 6.59 29.86 -26.90
C LEU A 215 7.22 29.98 -25.50
N LEU A 216 7.49 31.20 -25.01
CA LEU A 216 8.01 31.40 -23.66
C LEU A 216 6.95 31.08 -22.59
N SER A 217 5.68 31.41 -22.85
CA SER A 217 4.55 31.02 -22.00
C SER A 217 4.34 29.50 -22.02
N GLU A 218 4.46 28.86 -23.18
CA GLU A 218 4.43 27.40 -23.33
C GLU A 218 5.59 26.75 -22.58
N VAL A 219 6.81 27.31 -22.66
CA VAL A 219 7.97 26.81 -21.91
C VAL A 219 7.78 26.97 -20.40
N GLU A 220 7.26 28.11 -19.93
CA GLU A 220 6.93 28.29 -18.50
C GLU A 220 5.84 27.31 -18.04
N GLU A 221 4.79 27.11 -18.84
CA GLU A 221 3.70 26.17 -18.53
C GLU A 221 4.17 24.71 -18.53
N LEU A 222 5.02 24.34 -19.50
CA LEU A 222 5.65 23.02 -19.59
C LEU A 222 6.59 22.76 -18.41
N ASN A 223 7.37 23.75 -17.97
CA ASN A 223 8.23 23.60 -16.78
C ASN A 223 7.41 23.37 -15.51
N VAL A 224 6.30 24.09 -15.33
CA VAL A 224 5.36 23.86 -14.23
C VAL A 224 4.76 22.46 -14.32
N ARG A 225 4.44 21.99 -15.53
CA ARG A 225 3.90 20.64 -15.75
C ARG A 225 4.91 19.55 -15.41
N ILE A 226 6.18 19.71 -15.78
CA ILE A 226 7.28 18.79 -15.42
C ILE A 226 7.40 18.69 -13.90
N GLU A 227 7.42 19.82 -13.18
CA GLU A 227 7.51 19.81 -11.71
C GLU A 227 6.33 19.07 -11.07
N GLN A 228 5.11 19.23 -11.62
CA GLN A 228 3.93 18.51 -11.15
C GLN A 228 4.01 17.01 -11.42
N LEU A 229 4.51 16.61 -12.59
CA LEU A 229 4.69 15.20 -12.95
C LEU A 229 5.77 14.54 -12.08
N ASP A 230 6.90 15.21 -11.83
CA ASP A 230 7.95 14.73 -10.93
C ASP A 230 7.44 14.54 -9.49
N ALA A 231 6.61 15.47 -9.01
CA ALA A 231 5.97 15.34 -7.70
C ALA A 231 5.02 14.13 -7.65
N ARG A 232 4.26 13.91 -8.74
CA ARG A 232 3.33 12.78 -8.85
C ARG A 232 4.06 11.45 -8.97
N ILE A 233 5.16 11.38 -9.71
CA ILE A 233 6.02 10.19 -9.82
C ILE A 233 6.57 9.84 -8.44
N LYS A 234 7.13 10.80 -7.68
CA LYS A 234 7.60 10.56 -6.30
C LYS A 234 6.51 10.07 -5.36
N GLU A 235 5.28 10.58 -5.51
CA GLU A 235 4.14 10.10 -4.75
C GLU A 235 3.78 8.65 -5.10
N LEU A 236 3.75 8.32 -6.39
CA LEU A 236 3.49 6.97 -6.89
C LEU A 236 4.61 5.99 -6.49
N GLU A 237 5.88 6.40 -6.55
CA GLU A 237 7.02 5.62 -6.05
C GLU A 237 6.90 5.35 -4.55
N LYS A 238 6.45 6.35 -3.77
CA LYS A 238 6.15 6.16 -2.34
C LYS A 238 4.95 5.24 -2.11
N MET A 239 3.99 5.19 -3.04
CA MET A 239 2.89 4.24 -3.03
C MET A 239 3.29 2.84 -3.53
N LEU A 240 4.37 2.72 -4.31
CA LEU A 240 4.98 1.45 -4.70
C LEU A 240 5.91 0.90 -3.60
N GLY A 241 6.25 1.70 -2.59
CA GLY A 241 7.10 1.35 -1.45
C GLY A 241 6.50 0.37 -0.43
N TYR A 242 5.71 -0.61 -0.88
CA TYR A 242 5.34 -1.77 -0.07
C TYR A 242 6.11 -2.98 -0.59
N GLU A 243 7.21 -3.35 0.06
CA GLU A 243 7.78 -4.67 -0.17
C GLU A 243 6.81 -5.69 0.43
N SER A 244 6.26 -6.58 -0.39
CA SER A 244 5.35 -7.63 0.06
C SER A 244 5.87 -9.02 -0.34
N TYR A 245 5.73 -9.97 0.56
CA TYR A 245 6.21 -11.34 0.40
C TYR A 245 5.07 -12.29 0.76
N ILE A 246 4.72 -13.18 -0.17
CA ILE A 246 3.79 -14.27 0.09
C ILE A 246 4.53 -15.36 0.86
N LEU A 247 3.98 -15.78 1.99
CA LEU A 247 4.51 -16.79 2.87
C LEU A 247 3.52 -17.95 2.94
N THR A 248 3.89 -19.07 2.32
CA THR A 248 3.11 -20.31 2.32
C THR A 248 3.63 -21.26 3.38
N ASP A 249 2.72 -21.90 4.11
CA ASP A 249 3.00 -22.98 5.05
C ASP A 249 4.16 -22.60 6.00
N GLN A 250 5.18 -23.46 6.13
CA GLN A 250 6.28 -23.27 7.07
C GLN A 250 7.15 -22.02 6.78
N ALA A 251 7.03 -21.39 5.60
CA ALA A 251 7.77 -20.15 5.29
C ALA A 251 7.39 -19.00 6.24
N TYR A 252 6.15 -18.98 6.73
CA TYR A 252 5.71 -17.99 7.72
C TYR A 252 6.55 -18.06 8.99
N TYR A 253 6.68 -19.25 9.57
CA TYR A 253 7.40 -19.49 10.83
C TYR A 253 8.84 -18.99 10.76
N TYR A 254 9.61 -19.38 9.74
CA TYR A 254 11.01 -18.95 9.62
C TYR A 254 11.14 -17.45 9.43
N SER A 255 10.27 -16.85 8.63
CA SER A 255 10.29 -15.41 8.37
C SER A 255 9.97 -14.62 9.64
N ILE A 256 8.85 -14.93 10.31
CA ILE A 256 8.41 -14.16 11.48
C ILE A 256 9.36 -14.35 12.66
N ARG A 257 9.87 -15.57 12.89
CA ARG A 257 10.85 -15.83 13.94
C ARG A 257 12.10 -14.98 13.77
N THR A 258 12.61 -14.88 12.53
CA THR A 258 13.78 -14.04 12.22
C THR A 258 13.52 -12.57 12.53
N ASP A 259 12.35 -12.05 12.15
CA ASP A 259 12.00 -10.64 12.41
C ASP A 259 11.74 -10.37 13.91
N LEU A 260 11.14 -11.31 14.64
CA LEU A 260 10.97 -11.23 16.10
C LEU A 260 12.32 -11.19 16.82
N GLN A 261 13.28 -12.01 16.40
CA GLN A 261 14.64 -12.02 16.95
C GLN A 261 15.39 -10.71 16.71
N ARG A 262 15.15 -10.06 15.56
CA ARG A 262 15.80 -8.80 15.15
C ARG A 262 15.09 -7.54 15.61
N SER A 263 13.86 -7.66 16.11
CA SER A 263 13.06 -6.53 16.60
C SER A 263 13.78 -5.71 17.67
N SER A 264 13.59 -4.40 17.61
CA SER A 264 14.35 -3.44 18.41
C SER A 264 13.51 -2.39 19.14
N LYS A 265 12.27 -2.17 18.72
CA LYS A 265 11.41 -1.07 19.20
C LYS A 265 10.09 -1.57 19.78
N SER A 266 9.28 -2.27 18.98
CA SER A 266 7.94 -2.68 19.38
C SER A 266 7.47 -3.96 18.67
N ILE A 267 6.65 -4.76 19.37
CA ILE A 267 5.91 -5.87 18.79
C ILE A 267 4.46 -5.77 19.28
N LEU A 268 3.51 -5.76 18.34
CA LEU A 268 2.09 -5.95 18.61
C LEU A 268 1.64 -7.25 17.94
N VAL A 269 1.06 -8.15 18.72
CA VAL A 269 0.42 -9.36 18.21
C VAL A 269 -1.07 -9.28 18.55
N VAL A 270 -1.92 -9.53 17.56
CA VAL A 270 -3.35 -9.80 17.73
C VAL A 270 -3.58 -11.18 17.14
N MET A 271 -4.03 -12.11 17.97
CA MET A 271 -4.11 -13.52 17.60
C MET A 271 -5.41 -14.16 18.04
N TYR A 272 -6.12 -14.74 17.07
CA TYR A 272 -7.32 -15.53 17.32
C TYR A 272 -7.01 -16.81 18.10
N SER A 273 -6.04 -17.62 17.66
CA SER A 273 -5.60 -18.80 18.40
C SER A 273 -4.09 -18.74 18.66
N MET A 274 -3.72 -18.73 19.95
CA MET A 274 -2.34 -18.79 20.42
C MET A 274 -2.23 -19.85 21.50
N ILE A 275 -1.63 -20.99 21.17
CA ILE A 275 -1.60 -22.16 22.05
C ILE A 275 -0.17 -22.37 22.57
N TYR A 276 -0.03 -22.34 23.89
CA TYR A 276 1.19 -22.74 24.59
C TYR A 276 1.01 -24.15 25.17
N ASP A 277 1.86 -25.09 24.77
CA ASP A 277 1.83 -26.47 25.27
C ASP A 277 3.17 -26.83 25.94
N PRO A 278 3.28 -26.77 27.28
CA PRO A 278 4.50 -27.10 27.99
C PRO A 278 4.80 -28.62 28.05
N TYR A 279 3.89 -29.47 27.57
CA TYR A 279 3.99 -30.93 27.69
C TYR A 279 4.30 -31.62 26.35
N HIS A 280 4.37 -30.87 25.25
CA HIS A 280 4.75 -31.41 23.95
C HIS A 280 6.27 -31.56 23.81
N ASP A 281 6.73 -32.71 23.28
CA ASP A 281 8.13 -32.89 22.94
C ASP A 281 8.51 -31.95 21.77
N PRO A 282 9.65 -31.24 21.83
CA PRO A 282 10.11 -30.40 20.74
C PRO A 282 10.31 -31.18 19.42
N PRO A 283 10.13 -30.53 18.25
CA PRO A 283 9.89 -29.09 18.06
C PRO A 283 8.43 -28.68 18.25
N ASN A 284 8.19 -27.57 18.96
CA ASN A 284 6.89 -26.92 19.08
C ASN A 284 7.01 -25.47 18.62
N TRP A 285 6.53 -25.20 17.41
CA TRP A 285 6.77 -23.92 16.74
C TRP A 285 5.94 -22.78 17.33
N ALA A 286 4.76 -23.09 17.91
CA ALA A 286 3.98 -22.10 18.63
C ALA A 286 4.72 -21.63 19.88
N ASN A 287 5.24 -22.57 20.69
CA ASN A 287 6.04 -22.26 21.87
C ASN A 287 7.30 -21.46 21.51
N ASP A 288 7.98 -21.80 20.40
CA ASP A 288 9.14 -21.04 19.93
C ASP A 288 8.79 -19.57 19.69
N LEU A 289 7.70 -19.28 18.96
CA LEU A 289 7.28 -17.90 18.67
C LEU A 289 6.87 -17.16 19.95
N ILE A 290 6.16 -17.83 20.86
CA ILE A 290 5.78 -17.30 22.18
C ILE A 290 7.03 -16.97 23.01
N GLU A 291 8.05 -17.82 22.99
CA GLU A 291 9.31 -17.58 23.69
C GLU A 291 10.11 -16.42 23.07
N GLU A 292 10.06 -16.24 21.75
CA GLU A 292 10.68 -15.08 21.11
C GLU A 292 10.05 -13.74 21.54
N LEU A 293 8.76 -13.71 21.87
CA LEU A 293 8.12 -12.53 22.47
C LEU A 293 8.69 -12.23 23.86
N ILE A 294 8.90 -13.24 24.68
CA ILE A 294 9.52 -13.11 26.00
C ILE A 294 10.97 -12.63 25.85
N ASN A 295 11.72 -13.19 24.91
CA ASN A 295 13.09 -12.77 24.62
C ASN A 295 13.14 -11.32 24.13
N ALA A 296 12.22 -10.89 23.27
CA ALA A 296 12.12 -9.50 22.85
C ALA A 296 11.82 -8.57 24.04
N LYS A 297 10.89 -8.95 24.92
CA LYS A 297 10.62 -8.21 26.17
C LYS A 297 11.87 -8.09 27.05
N ARG A 298 12.65 -9.17 27.20
CA ARG A 298 13.92 -9.17 27.95
C ARG A 298 14.97 -8.24 27.32
N ARG A 299 14.96 -8.07 25.99
CA ARG A 299 15.80 -7.08 25.29
C ARG A 299 15.33 -5.63 25.44
N GLY A 300 14.18 -5.39 26.09
CA GLY A 300 13.60 -4.06 26.28
C GLY A 300 12.64 -3.62 25.16
N VAL A 301 12.30 -4.50 24.22
CA VAL A 301 11.28 -4.23 23.18
C VAL A 301 9.91 -4.07 23.84
N ASN A 302 9.11 -3.11 23.38
CA ASN A 302 7.73 -2.96 23.85
C ASN A 302 6.84 -4.03 23.22
N VAL A 303 6.53 -5.09 23.96
CA VAL A 303 5.71 -6.21 23.50
C VAL A 303 4.29 -6.12 24.08
N ARG A 304 3.29 -6.00 23.19
CA ARG A 304 1.86 -6.07 23.50
C ARG A 304 1.23 -7.24 22.73
N VAL A 305 0.45 -8.05 23.42
CA VAL A 305 -0.27 -9.19 22.85
C VAL A 305 -1.75 -9.05 23.19
N ILE A 306 -2.61 -9.25 22.20
CA ILE A 306 -4.06 -9.34 22.36
C ILE A 306 -4.45 -10.73 21.88
N ILE A 307 -5.13 -11.49 22.72
CA ILE A 307 -5.52 -12.87 22.44
C ILE A 307 -7.03 -12.99 22.60
N GLU A 308 -7.68 -13.56 21.59
CA GLU A 308 -9.11 -13.86 21.64
C GLU A 308 -9.41 -14.79 22.83
N TYR A 309 -10.44 -14.51 23.62
CA TYR A 309 -10.84 -15.39 24.72
C TYR A 309 -12.30 -15.80 24.64
N ARG A 310 -13.18 -14.88 24.23
CA ARG A 310 -14.60 -15.18 24.04
C ARG A 310 -14.97 -15.02 22.57
N THR A 311 -15.82 -15.92 22.10
CA THR A 311 -16.35 -15.91 20.74
C THR A 311 -17.87 -16.13 20.81
N TYR A 312 -18.57 -15.96 19.68
CA TYR A 312 -19.99 -16.32 19.59
C TYR A 312 -20.23 -17.81 19.89
N SER A 313 -19.20 -18.66 19.71
CA SER A 313 -19.25 -20.12 19.91
C SER A 313 -18.86 -20.57 21.31
N GLY A 314 -18.41 -19.66 22.18
CA GLY A 314 -17.95 -19.98 23.54
C GLY A 314 -16.54 -19.47 23.84
N PHE A 315 -15.95 -19.97 24.93
CA PHE A 315 -14.62 -19.56 25.40
C PHE A 315 -13.50 -20.37 24.76
N LEU A 316 -12.42 -19.70 24.36
CA LEU A 316 -11.18 -20.31 23.89
C LEU A 316 -10.23 -20.53 25.07
N GLU A 317 -10.58 -21.43 25.99
CA GLU A 317 -9.80 -21.67 27.22
C GLU A 317 -8.33 -22.03 26.97
N ASN A 318 -8.01 -22.65 25.83
CA ASN A 318 -6.63 -22.98 25.47
C ASN A 318 -5.73 -21.74 25.29
N ASN A 319 -6.32 -20.59 24.91
CA ASN A 319 -5.59 -19.32 24.81
C ASN A 319 -5.18 -18.77 26.20
N LEU A 320 -5.87 -19.16 27.28
CA LEU A 320 -5.51 -18.75 28.64
C LEU A 320 -4.12 -19.22 29.05
N TRP A 321 -3.68 -20.37 28.53
CA TRP A 321 -2.37 -20.93 28.87
C TRP A 321 -1.25 -20.05 28.31
N ALA A 322 -1.36 -19.66 27.04
CA ALA A 322 -0.43 -18.72 26.42
C ALA A 322 -0.47 -17.34 27.11
N HIS A 323 -1.67 -16.84 27.41
CA HIS A 323 -1.84 -15.61 28.18
C HIS A 323 -1.07 -15.66 29.52
N ASN A 324 -1.34 -16.68 30.34
CA ASN A 324 -0.73 -16.79 31.68
C ASN A 324 0.79 -16.95 31.60
N TYR A 325 1.28 -17.71 30.62
CA TYR A 325 2.70 -17.89 30.41
C TYR A 325 3.42 -16.59 30.00
N LEU A 326 2.86 -15.85 29.05
CA LEU A 326 3.39 -14.55 28.62
C LEU A 326 3.30 -13.50 29.74
N PHE A 327 2.15 -13.42 30.42
CA PHE A 327 1.92 -12.47 31.51
C PHE A 327 2.88 -12.70 32.69
N SER A 328 3.06 -13.95 33.12
CA SER A 328 4.01 -14.29 34.19
C SER A 328 5.47 -14.00 33.84
N ASN A 329 5.80 -13.91 32.54
CA ASN A 329 7.10 -13.50 32.03
C ASN A 329 7.22 -11.99 31.71
N GLY A 330 6.24 -11.18 32.13
CA GLY A 330 6.30 -9.71 32.06
C GLY A 330 5.92 -9.12 30.69
N VAL A 331 5.34 -9.90 29.79
CA VAL A 331 4.75 -9.39 28.54
C VAL A 331 3.40 -8.74 28.85
N SER A 332 3.09 -7.63 28.18
CA SER A 332 1.77 -7.00 28.29
C SER A 332 0.77 -7.78 27.45
N VAL A 333 -0.13 -8.53 28.09
CA VAL A 333 -1.13 -9.36 27.40
C VAL A 333 -2.53 -8.91 27.82
N LYS A 334 -3.43 -8.81 26.84
CA LYS A 334 -4.86 -8.57 27.04
C LYS A 334 -5.65 -9.74 26.45
N LEU A 335 -6.65 -10.22 27.19
CA LEU A 335 -7.67 -11.10 26.64
C LEU A 335 -8.79 -10.26 26.04
N ASP A 336 -9.28 -10.66 24.87
CA ASP A 336 -10.54 -10.15 24.35
C ASP A 336 -11.71 -11.00 24.83
N ASP A 337 -12.59 -10.39 25.61
CA ASP A 337 -13.74 -11.05 26.27
C ASP A 337 -15.09 -10.55 25.70
N GLU A 338 -15.05 -9.81 24.60
CA GLU A 338 -16.25 -9.45 23.87
C GLU A 338 -16.84 -10.68 23.15
N PRO A 339 -18.18 -10.76 22.97
CA PRO A 339 -18.84 -11.95 22.44
C PRO A 339 -18.83 -12.04 20.91
N ASP A 340 -18.34 -11.01 20.21
CA ASP A 340 -18.06 -11.07 18.78
C ASP A 340 -16.75 -11.83 18.48
N ASN A 341 -16.47 -12.07 17.20
CA ASN A 341 -15.31 -12.84 16.80
C ASN A 341 -14.28 -11.94 16.10
N ASP A 342 -13.19 -11.68 16.79
CA ASP A 342 -12.02 -11.02 16.27
C ASP A 342 -11.02 -12.06 15.74
N HIS A 343 -11.32 -12.55 14.54
CA HIS A 343 -10.55 -13.60 13.86
C HIS A 343 -9.23 -13.10 13.22
N LEU A 344 -8.55 -12.18 13.88
CA LEU A 344 -7.33 -11.53 13.40
C LEU A 344 -6.10 -12.41 13.69
N LYS A 345 -5.23 -12.54 12.70
CA LYS A 345 -3.86 -13.05 12.85
C LYS A 345 -2.90 -12.00 12.32
N LEU A 346 -2.61 -11.02 13.18
CA LEU A 346 -1.87 -9.82 12.84
C LEU A 346 -0.66 -9.68 13.75
N VAL A 347 0.50 -9.46 13.14
CA VAL A 347 1.72 -9.10 13.89
C VAL A 347 2.33 -7.86 13.27
N ILE A 348 2.63 -6.86 14.09
CA ILE A 348 3.28 -5.61 13.69
C ILE A 348 4.56 -5.44 14.50
N ILE A 349 5.69 -5.40 13.80
CA ILE A 349 7.03 -5.28 14.36
C ILE A 349 7.63 -3.93 13.96
N ASP A 350 8.19 -3.23 14.95
CA ASP A 350 8.91 -1.97 14.84
C ASP A 350 8.18 -0.86 14.05
N ASP A 351 6.84 -0.87 14.11
CA ASP A 351 5.94 0.06 13.40
C ASP A 351 6.13 0.05 11.88
N LYS A 352 6.61 -1.06 11.32
CA LYS A 352 7.00 -1.14 9.91
C LYS A 352 6.73 -2.50 9.27
N ILE A 353 7.12 -3.59 9.91
CA ILE A 353 6.94 -4.93 9.34
C ILE A 353 5.61 -5.49 9.83
N ILE A 354 4.80 -5.96 8.89
CA ILE A 354 3.44 -6.44 9.14
C ILE A 354 3.35 -7.87 8.63
N TYR A 355 2.84 -8.77 9.46
CA TYR A 355 2.40 -10.09 9.05
C TYR A 355 0.88 -10.17 9.21
N ILE A 356 0.20 -10.58 8.14
CA ILE A 356 -1.26 -10.75 8.15
C ILE A 356 -1.63 -11.94 7.26
N GLY A 357 -2.59 -12.76 7.69
CA GLY A 357 -3.08 -13.87 6.90
C GLY A 357 -3.82 -14.92 7.73
N SER A 358 -3.66 -16.19 7.38
CA SER A 358 -4.40 -17.31 7.97
C SER A 358 -3.69 -18.05 9.12
N HIS A 359 -2.37 -17.87 9.31
CA HIS A 359 -1.62 -18.59 10.34
C HIS A 359 -1.99 -18.14 11.77
N ASP A 360 -2.70 -19.01 12.49
CA ASP A 360 -2.76 -18.96 13.94
C ASP A 360 -1.43 -19.43 14.56
N TRP A 361 -1.18 -19.08 15.81
CA TRP A 361 -0.02 -19.54 16.57
C TRP A 361 -0.36 -20.80 17.36
N ASN A 362 -0.63 -21.87 16.62
CA ASN A 362 -0.79 -23.23 17.11
C ASN A 362 -0.03 -24.20 16.20
N ASP A 363 0.33 -25.38 16.71
CA ASP A 363 1.16 -26.33 15.96
C ASP A 363 0.53 -26.76 14.62
N PRO A 364 -0.77 -27.07 14.52
CA PRO A 364 -1.38 -27.38 13.23
C PRO A 364 -1.19 -26.27 12.18
N SER A 365 -1.50 -25.01 12.50
CA SER A 365 -1.36 -23.89 11.57
C SER A 365 0.10 -23.59 11.21
N LEU A 366 1.04 -23.77 12.14
CA LEU A 366 2.44 -23.47 11.86
C LEU A 366 3.18 -24.59 11.14
N PHE A 367 2.78 -25.86 11.32
CA PHE A 367 3.53 -27.02 10.86
C PHE A 367 2.84 -27.86 9.78
N SER A 368 1.54 -28.17 9.93
CA SER A 368 0.86 -29.20 9.13
C SER A 368 -0.22 -28.69 8.19
N ASN A 369 -0.92 -27.61 8.53
CA ASN A 369 -1.97 -27.04 7.69
C ASN A 369 -1.38 -26.36 6.46
N HIS A 370 -2.19 -26.25 5.41
CA HIS A 370 -1.87 -25.37 4.29
C HIS A 370 -2.40 -23.97 4.57
N GLU A 371 -1.48 -23.03 4.75
CA GLU A 371 -1.76 -21.69 5.24
C GLU A 371 -1.04 -20.66 4.36
N ILE A 372 -1.63 -19.48 4.20
CA ILE A 372 -1.03 -18.38 3.41
C ILE A 372 -1.09 -17.10 4.23
N SER A 373 0.03 -16.39 4.27
CA SER A 373 0.11 -15.06 4.88
C SER A 373 1.02 -14.16 4.06
N VAL A 374 0.93 -12.86 4.31
CA VAL A 374 1.74 -11.87 3.63
C VAL A 374 2.56 -11.12 4.67
N LYS A 375 3.87 -11.01 4.42
CA LYS A 375 4.74 -10.03 5.06
C LYS A 375 4.71 -8.75 4.24
N ILE A 376 4.43 -7.61 4.86
CA ILE A 376 4.41 -6.29 4.21
C ILE A 376 5.33 -5.35 4.99
N VAL A 377 6.22 -4.65 4.30
CA VAL A 377 7.10 -3.64 4.90
C VAL A 377 6.55 -2.25 4.57
N SER A 378 5.86 -1.62 5.53
CA SER A 378 5.34 -0.25 5.38
C SER A 378 4.94 0.40 6.70
N GLU A 379 5.52 1.56 6.97
CA GLU A 379 5.18 2.38 8.14
C GLU A 379 3.75 2.94 8.07
N LYS A 380 3.29 3.32 6.87
CA LYS A 380 1.96 3.90 6.66
C LYS A 380 0.87 2.87 6.97
N LEU A 381 0.97 1.67 6.37
CA LEU A 381 0.00 0.61 6.61
C LEU A 381 0.07 0.12 8.06
N SER A 382 1.27 0.03 8.63
CA SER A 382 1.45 -0.35 10.03
C SER A 382 0.71 0.61 10.95
N LYS A 383 0.82 1.92 10.71
CA LYS A 383 0.10 2.94 11.47
C LYS A 383 -1.43 2.76 11.36
N THR A 384 -1.95 2.60 10.15
CA THR A 384 -3.40 2.41 9.93
C THR A 384 -3.92 1.16 10.63
N LEU A 385 -3.21 0.03 10.57
CA LEU A 385 -3.61 -1.19 11.25
C LEU A 385 -3.52 -1.07 12.77
N ARG A 386 -2.50 -0.38 13.31
CA ARG A 386 -2.45 -0.06 14.75
C ARG A 386 -3.63 0.79 15.18
N GLU A 387 -3.96 1.85 14.44
CA GLU A 387 -5.10 2.72 14.75
C GLU A 387 -6.41 1.93 14.79
N TYR A 388 -6.60 0.97 13.87
CA TYR A 388 -7.72 0.04 13.91
C TYR A 388 -7.71 -0.84 15.17
N VAL A 389 -6.57 -1.41 15.55
CA VAL A 389 -6.46 -2.23 16.78
C VAL A 389 -6.74 -1.39 18.03
N GLU A 390 -6.19 -0.18 18.14
CA GLU A 390 -6.43 0.69 19.31
C GLU A 390 -7.89 1.16 19.41
N ALA A 391 -8.58 1.30 18.27
CA ALA A 391 -9.98 1.69 18.24
C ALA A 391 -10.93 0.60 18.75
N ASN A 392 -10.62 -0.67 18.45
CA ASN A 392 -11.49 -1.81 18.76
C ASN A 392 -11.10 -2.55 20.05
N PHE A 393 -9.80 -2.63 20.39
CA PHE A 393 -9.31 -3.46 21.51
C PHE A 393 -8.83 -2.64 22.73
N ARG A 394 -9.50 -1.53 23.05
CA ARG A 394 -9.08 -0.52 24.07
C ARG A 394 -8.56 -1.06 25.41
#